data_AF-A0A926JAP6-F1
#
_entry.id   AF-A0A926JAP6-F1
#
_cell.length_a   1.000
_cell.length_b   1.000
_cell.length_c   1.000
_cell.angle_alpha   90.00
_cell.angle_beta   90.00
_cell.angle_gamma   90.00
#
_symmetry.space_group_name_H-M   'P 1'
#
loop_
_entity.id
_entity.type
_entity.pdbx_description
1 polymer ?
#
loop_
_entity_poly.entity_id
_entity_poly.type
_entity_poly.pdbx_seq_one_letter_code
_entity_poly.pdbx_strand_id
1 'polypeptide(L)' 'MINWIAGRSRCLGGKHERSEKHIRQSADEKHVSICRYCRTPMKRRAKRDWVTISRAEYRAEIR' A
#
# COMPACT_ATOMS: atom_id res chain seq x y z
N MET A 1 -10.48 11.59 14.75
CA MET A 1 -10.16 12.34 13.51
C MET A 1 -8.68 12.73 13.41
N ILE A 2 -8.03 13.13 14.52
CA ILE A 2 -6.61 13.54 14.57
C ILE A 2 -5.62 12.46 14.08
N ASN A 3 -5.86 11.18 14.38
CA ASN A 3 -5.00 10.07 13.93
C ASN A 3 -4.95 9.88 12.40
N TRP A 4 -5.97 10.31 11.66
CA TRP A 4 -5.96 10.20 10.20
C TRP A 4 -5.04 11.24 9.56
N ILE A 5 -5.03 12.47 10.10
CA ILE A 5 -4.20 13.57 9.62
C ILE A 5 -2.72 13.29 9.94
N ALA A 6 -2.42 12.80 11.16
CA ALA A 6 -1.06 12.42 11.54
C ALA A 6 -0.52 11.22 10.71
N GLY A 7 -1.38 10.26 10.35
CA GLY A 7 -1.01 9.18 9.45
C GLY A 7 -0.80 9.66 8.01
N ARG A 8 -1.58 10.65 7.57
CA ARG A 8 -1.46 11.23 6.23
C ARG A 8 -0.23 12.13 6.07
N SER A 9 0.17 12.87 7.10
CA SER A 9 1.43 13.64 7.07
C SER A 9 2.66 12.72 7.00
N ARG A 10 2.63 11.56 7.68
CA ARG A 10 3.66 10.51 7.54
C ARG A 10 3.74 9.96 6.12
N CYS A 11 2.62 9.87 5.40
CA CYS A 11 2.61 9.48 4.00
C CYS A 11 3.34 10.47 3.09
N LEU A 12 3.32 11.77 3.39
CA LEU A 12 4.06 12.78 2.63
C LEU A 12 5.57 12.63 2.81
N GLY A 13 6.01 12.17 3.99
CA GLY A 13 7.40 11.81 4.26
C GLY A 13 7.80 10.40 3.78
N GLY A 14 7.01 9.77 2.91
CA GLY A 14 7.28 8.42 2.36
C GLY A 14 6.99 7.26 3.32
N LYS A 15 6.52 7.52 4.54
CA LYS A 15 6.14 6.48 5.50
C LYS A 15 4.68 6.08 5.30
N HIS A 16 4.47 5.02 4.53
CA HIS A 16 3.15 4.48 4.23
C HIS A 16 2.82 3.25 5.07
N GLU A 17 1.61 3.20 5.60
CA GLU A 17 1.11 2.07 6.39
C GLU A 17 0.16 1.22 5.56
N ARG A 18 0.46 -0.08 5.43
CA ARG A 18 -0.39 -1.03 4.71
C ARG A 18 -1.79 -1.11 5.33
N SER A 19 -2.82 -1.18 4.50
CA SER A 19 -4.17 -1.46 4.96
C SER A 19 -4.45 -2.96 4.93
N GLU A 20 -4.58 -3.59 6.10
CA GLU A 20 -4.90 -5.02 6.22
C GLU A 20 -6.23 -5.40 5.54
N LYS A 21 -7.24 -4.50 5.61
CA LYS A 21 -8.54 -4.67 4.96
C LYS A 21 -8.52 -4.72 3.43
N HIS A 22 -7.41 -4.28 2.82
CA HIS A 22 -7.29 -4.15 1.37
C HIS A 22 -6.13 -4.99 0.81
N ILE A 23 -5.63 -5.96 1.58
CA ILE A 23 -4.65 -6.90 1.07
C ILE A 23 -5.34 -7.83 0.06
N ARG A 24 -4.80 -7.90 -1.14
CA ARG A 24 -5.23 -8.82 -2.20
C ARG A 24 -4.04 -9.64 -2.69
N GLN A 25 -4.28 -10.88 -3.04
CA GLN A 25 -3.30 -11.68 -3.77
C GLN A 25 -3.28 -11.23 -5.23
N SER A 26 -2.08 -11.06 -5.76
CA SER A 26 -1.78 -10.81 -7.17
C SER A 26 -1.58 -12.14 -7.89
N ALA A 27 -1.70 -12.13 -9.22
CA ALA A 27 -1.48 -13.29 -10.08
C ALA A 27 -0.11 -13.97 -9.87
N ASP A 28 0.91 -13.21 -9.49
CA ASP A 28 2.31 -13.67 -9.40
C ASP A 28 2.73 -14.01 -7.95
N GLU A 29 1.79 -14.51 -7.13
CA GLU A 29 1.95 -14.82 -5.68
C GLU A 29 2.34 -13.63 -4.78
N LYS A 30 2.55 -12.45 -5.38
CA LYS A 30 2.75 -11.18 -4.68
C LYS A 30 1.46 -10.76 -4.00
N HIS A 31 1.61 -10.05 -2.88
CA HIS A 31 0.46 -9.45 -2.21
C HIS A 31 0.47 -7.95 -2.49
N VAL A 32 -0.64 -7.43 -2.98
CA VAL A 32 -0.85 -5.99 -3.17
C VAL A 32 -1.78 -5.46 -2.10
N SER A 33 -1.60 -4.20 -1.73
CA SER A 33 -2.47 -3.49 -0.80
C SER A 33 -2.49 -2.01 -1.14
N ILE A 34 -3.22 -1.23 -0.34
CA ILE A 34 -3.20 0.23 -0.41
C ILE A 34 -2.85 0.81 0.95
N CYS A 35 -2.26 2.00 0.96
CA CYS A 35 -2.02 2.72 2.21
C CYS A 35 -3.35 3.09 2.89
N ARG A 36 -3.44 2.85 4.20
CA ARG A 36 -4.63 3.17 5.00
C ARG A 36 -5.03 4.65 4.99
N TYR A 37 -4.05 5.55 4.88
CA TYR A 37 -4.26 7.00 5.01
C TYR A 37 -4.33 7.73 3.66
N CYS A 38 -3.39 7.46 2.76
CA CYS A 38 -3.30 8.13 1.47
C CYS A 38 -3.87 7.33 0.29
N ARG A 39 -4.20 6.05 0.50
CA ARG A 39 -4.67 5.12 -0.55
C ARG A 39 -3.67 4.90 -1.69
N THR A 40 -2.40 5.25 -1.50
CA THR A 40 -1.33 4.93 -2.45
C THR A 40 -1.19 3.42 -2.58
N PRO A 41 -1.08 2.87 -3.80
CA PRO A 41 -0.87 1.45 -4.01
C PRO A 41 0.45 0.98 -3.41
N MET A 42 0.44 -0.22 -2.84
CA MET A 42 1.60 -0.82 -2.20
C MET A 42 1.72 -2.28 -2.61
N LYS A 43 2.95 -2.76 -2.75
CA LYS A 43 3.29 -4.14 -3.07
C LYS A 43 4.15 -4.72 -1.95
N ARG A 44 3.90 -5.98 -1.63
CA ARG A 44 4.72 -6.75 -0.72
C ARG A 44 6.01 -7.14 -1.43
N ARG A 45 7.14 -6.62 -0.95
CA ARG A 45 8.48 -7.03 -1.40
C ARG A 45 8.99 -8.22 -0.57
N ALA A 46 8.73 -8.23 0.74
CA ALA A 46 9.10 -9.32 1.65
C ALA A 46 8.03 -9.53 2.73
N LYS A 47 8.23 -10.52 3.63
CA LYS A 47 7.20 -10.89 4.63
C LYS A 47 6.67 -9.70 5.45
N ARG A 48 7.56 -8.75 5.79
CA ARG A 48 7.28 -7.53 6.56
C ARG A 48 7.56 -6.23 5.79
N ASP A 49 8.06 -6.32 4.56
CA ASP A 49 8.48 -5.16 3.76
C ASP A 49 7.47 -4.87 2.66
N TRP A 50 6.98 -3.63 2.65
CA TRP A 50 5.98 -3.16 1.70
C TRP A 50 6.48 -1.85 1.09
N VAL A 51 6.46 -1.80 -0.24
CA VAL A 51 6.91 -0.65 -1.01
C VAL A 51 5.72 -0.04 -1.72
N THR A 52 5.71 1.29 -1.86
CA THR A 52 4.75 1.96 -2.72
C THR A 52 5.08 1.65 -4.17
N ILE A 53 4.04 1.41 -4.96
CA ILE A 53 4.14 1.18 -6.40
C ILE A 53 3.26 2.17 -7.14
N SER A 54 3.53 2.37 -8.42
CA SER A 54 2.70 3.20 -9.26
C SER A 54 1.32 2.59 -9.48
N ARG A 55 0.34 3.42 -9.87
CA ARG A 55 -1.01 2.93 -10.22
C ARG A 55 -1.01 2.02 -11.44
N ALA A 56 -0.04 2.20 -12.35
CA ALA A 56 0.12 1.34 -13.52
C ALA A 56 0.55 -0.06 -13.10
N GLU A 57 1.57 -0.18 -12.25
CA GLU A 57 2.02 -1.45 -11.68
C GLU A 57 0.91 -2.15 -10.89
N TYR A 58 0.18 -1.41 -10.05
CA TYR A 58 -0.92 -1.99 -9.27
C TYR A 58 -2.01 -2.62 -10.13
N ARG A 59 -2.33 -1.99 -11.27
CA ARG A 59 -3.29 -2.54 -12.23
C ARG A 59 -2.74 -3.79 -12.94
N ALA A 60 -1.45 -3.81 -13.23
CA ALA A 60 -0.79 -4.98 -13.81
C ALA A 60 -0.82 -6.18 -12.85
N GLU A 61 -0.71 -5.93 -11.55
CA GLU A 61 -0.70 -7.00 -10.53
C GLU A 61 -2.08 -7.54 -10.16
N ILE A 62 -3.15 -6.78 -10.33
CA ILE A 62 -4.52 -7.23 -10.05
C ILE A 62 -5.16 -7.99 -11.22
N ARG A 63 -4.59 -7.85 -12.42
CA ARG A 63 -5.06 -8.52 -13.62
C ARG A 63 -4.69 -10.00 -13.60
#